data_AF-A0A967W6H5-F1
#
_entry.id   AF-A0A967W6H5-F1
#
_cell.length_a   1.000
_cell.length_b   1.000
_cell.length_c   1.000
_cell.angle_alpha   90.00
_cell.angle_beta   90.00
_cell.angle_gamma   90.00
#
_symmetry.space_group_name_H-M   'P 1'
#
loop_
_entity.id
_entity.type
_entity.pdbx_description
1 polymer ?
#
loop_
_entity_poly.entity_id
_entity_poly.type
_entity_poly.pdbx_seq_one_letter_code
_entity_poly.pdbx_strand_id
1 'polypeptide(L)'
;MLAGFVIYQARSLFKNINNDDFVLQIGWWFVISCIANSLWIIAWVQDYIGLSVILITVLLFSLIKIVINTNMERWDAPFPKIVLLWWPFCFYSGWVTVATIANISAYLTKIGWSGWGLSDTSWAIIMIIAAGLINLMMIITRNMREFAAVGIWALVAIAVANWSVHQSIVIAAITVSAILFIAISIHGYQNRHTAPHIKFKQMRSG
;
A
#
# COMPACT_ATOMS: atom_id res chain seq x y z
N MET A 1 14.51 -0.02 6.45
CA MET A 1 13.84 1.07 5.72
C MET A 1 13.62 2.32 6.58
N LEU A 2 13.00 2.24 7.77
CA LEU A 2 12.84 3.37 8.71
C LEU A 2 14.15 4.07 9.10
N ALA A 3 15.22 3.31 9.33
CA ALA A 3 16.53 3.87 9.67
C ALA A 3 17.09 4.82 8.60
N GLY A 4 16.83 4.56 7.31
CA GLY A 4 17.29 5.42 6.22
C GLY A 4 16.57 6.76 6.18
N PHE A 5 15.26 6.77 6.44
CA PHE A 5 14.46 7.99 6.58
C PHE A 5 14.91 8.79 7.81
N VAL A 6 15.14 8.13 8.95
CA VAL A 6 15.65 8.77 10.17
C VAL A 6 17.04 9.36 9.96
N ILE A 7 17.95 8.68 9.25
CA ILE A 7 19.30 9.18 8.96
C ILE A 7 19.26 10.35 7.97
N TYR A 8 18.41 10.29 6.95
CA TYR A 8 18.26 11.40 5.99
C TYR A 8 17.60 12.62 6.65
N GLN A 9 16.59 12.41 7.49
CA GLN A 9 15.91 13.45 8.25
C GLN A 9 16.83 14.04 9.33
N ALA A 10 17.64 13.22 10.00
CA ALA A 10 18.70 13.68 10.90
C ALA A 10 19.74 14.52 10.15
N ARG A 11 20.22 14.08 8.98
CA ARG A 11 21.13 14.90 8.14
C ARG A 11 20.48 16.20 7.67
N SER A 12 19.18 16.21 7.40
CA SER A 12 18.44 17.40 7.01
C SER A 12 18.22 18.37 8.18
N LEU A 13 18.16 17.88 9.43
CA LEU A 13 18.11 18.71 10.64
C LEU A 13 19.44 19.41 10.93
N PHE A 14 20.57 18.81 10.54
CA PHE A 14 21.90 19.38 10.75
C PHE A 14 22.40 20.27 9.60
N LYS A 15 21.73 20.27 8.45
CA LYS A 15 22.10 21.11 7.30
C LYS A 15 20.93 22.02 6.98
N ASN A 16 21.09 23.30 7.33
CA ASN A 16 20.15 24.40 7.11
C ASN A 16 19.83 24.57 5.61
N ILE A 17 19.00 23.70 5.06
CA ILE A 17 18.47 23.78 3.70
C ILE A 17 17.05 24.31 3.87
N ASN A 18 16.94 25.64 3.86
CA ASN A 18 15.70 26.42 3.84
C ASN A 18 14.72 25.86 2.79
N ASN A 19 13.78 25.02 3.23
CA ASN A 19 12.55 24.65 2.53
C ASN A 19 11.62 24.00 3.56
N ASP A 20 11.24 24.79 4.55
CA ASP A 20 10.50 24.36 5.75
C ASP A 20 9.10 23.81 5.43
N ASP A 21 8.46 24.24 4.35
CA ASP A 21 7.09 23.83 4.02
C ASP A 21 6.96 22.37 3.56
N PHE A 22 7.97 21.84 2.85
CA PHE A 22 7.91 20.46 2.33
C PHE A 22 8.15 19.43 3.44
N VAL A 23 8.99 19.76 4.42
CA VAL A 23 9.33 18.88 5.54
C VAL A 23 8.23 18.90 6.62
N LEU A 24 7.60 20.06 6.87
CA LEU A 24 6.51 20.20 7.84
C LEU A 24 5.22 19.50 7.41
N GLN A 25 4.84 19.54 6.11
CA GLN A 25 3.63 18.87 5.62
C GLN A 25 3.76 17.34 5.54
N ILE A 26 4.96 16.82 5.27
CA ILE A 26 5.25 15.37 5.34
C ILE A 26 5.29 14.91 6.81
N GLY A 27 5.86 15.74 7.69
CA GLY A 27 6.10 15.42 9.10
C GLY A 27 4.84 15.05 9.87
N TRP A 28 3.78 15.87 9.80
CA TRP A 28 2.59 15.63 10.63
C TRP A 28 1.82 14.37 10.24
N TRP A 29 1.59 14.12 8.94
CA TRP A 29 0.95 12.88 8.50
C TRP A 29 1.82 11.65 8.77
N PHE A 30 3.16 11.79 8.69
CA PHE A 30 4.07 10.72 9.08
C PHE A 30 3.97 10.39 10.56
N VAL A 31 3.96 11.41 11.43
CA VAL A 31 3.77 11.23 12.88
C VAL A 31 2.42 10.57 13.18
N ILE A 32 1.33 11.03 12.55
CA ILE A 32 0.01 10.39 12.67
C ILE A 32 0.08 8.93 12.24
N SER A 33 0.77 8.62 11.13
CA SER A 33 0.94 7.25 10.67
C SER A 33 1.72 6.39 11.67
N CYS A 34 2.76 6.92 12.30
CA CYS A 34 3.53 6.18 13.31
C CYS A 34 2.69 5.90 14.56
N ILE A 35 1.94 6.89 15.04
CA ILE A 35 1.07 6.74 16.21
C ILE A 35 -0.04 5.74 15.91
N ALA A 36 -0.73 5.89 14.77
CA ALA A 36 -1.79 4.99 14.35
C ALA A 36 -1.29 3.56 14.18
N ASN A 37 -0.08 3.36 13.64
CA ASN A 37 0.53 2.04 13.51
C ASN A 37 0.83 1.39 14.87
N SER A 38 1.44 2.14 15.80
CA SER A 38 1.71 1.62 17.15
C SER A 38 0.43 1.25 17.90
N LEU A 39 -0.58 2.12 17.84
CA LEU A 39 -1.89 1.86 18.45
C LEU A 39 -2.60 0.69 17.78
N TRP A 40 -2.49 0.55 16.46
CA TRP A 40 -3.10 -0.54 15.70
C TRP A 40 -2.57 -1.90 16.16
N ILE A 41 -1.25 -2.05 16.32
CA ILE A 41 -0.65 -3.30 16.80
C ILE A 41 -1.21 -3.66 18.18
N ILE A 42 -1.31 -2.69 19.08
CA ILE A 42 -1.86 -2.91 20.42
C ILE A 42 -3.32 -3.34 20.33
N ALA A 43 -4.14 -2.64 19.53
CA ALA A 43 -5.55 -2.98 19.35
C ALA A 43 -5.75 -4.37 18.73
N TRP A 44 -4.91 -4.75 17.77
CA TRP A 44 -4.95 -6.07 17.13
C TRP A 44 -4.57 -7.19 18.11
N VAL A 45 -3.48 -7.03 18.85
CA VAL A 45 -3.00 -8.04 19.82
C VAL A 45 -3.96 -8.20 21.00
N GLN A 46 -4.62 -7.13 21.42
CA GLN A 46 -5.63 -7.14 22.48
C GLN A 46 -7.02 -7.54 21.97
N ASP A 47 -7.14 -8.00 20.72
CA ASP A 47 -8.39 -8.49 20.13
C ASP A 47 -9.51 -7.42 20.04
N TYR A 48 -9.16 -6.13 20.13
CA TYR A 48 -10.05 -4.99 19.93
C TYR A 48 -10.26 -4.72 18.43
N ILE A 49 -10.84 -5.69 17.71
CA ILE A 49 -10.92 -5.69 16.23
C ILE A 49 -11.62 -4.44 15.68
N GLY A 50 -12.68 -3.95 16.32
CA GLY A 50 -13.36 -2.73 15.88
C GLY A 50 -12.47 -1.48 15.93
N LEU A 51 -11.71 -1.32 17.03
CA LEU A 51 -10.74 -0.24 17.18
C LEU A 51 -9.58 -0.41 16.18
N SER A 52 -9.16 -1.66 15.95
CA SER A 52 -8.13 -2.01 14.98
C SER A 52 -8.51 -1.57 13.56
N VAL A 53 -9.76 -1.77 13.14
CA VAL A 53 -10.26 -1.30 11.82
C VAL A 53 -10.20 0.22 11.70
N ILE A 54 -10.56 0.96 12.75
CA ILE A 54 -10.48 2.43 12.74
C ILE A 54 -9.02 2.87 12.61
N LEU A 55 -8.13 2.30 13.41
CA LEU A 55 -6.72 2.67 13.43
C LEU A 55 -5.98 2.33 12.14
N ILE A 56 -6.21 1.15 11.56
CA ILE A 56 -5.60 0.77 10.26
C ILE A 56 -6.14 1.65 9.12
N THR A 57 -7.40 2.09 9.19
CA THR A 57 -7.99 3.00 8.20
C THR A 57 -7.37 4.40 8.30
N VAL A 58 -7.17 4.92 9.51
CA VAL A 58 -6.48 6.20 9.75
C VAL A 58 -5.02 6.10 9.28
N LEU A 59 -4.35 4.99 9.55
CA LEU A 59 -3.00 4.72 9.07
C LEU A 59 -2.94 4.74 7.54
N LEU A 60 -3.83 4.02 6.87
CA LEU A 60 -3.91 3.96 5.41
C LEU A 60 -4.17 5.34 4.81
N PHE A 61 -5.15 6.07 5.35
CA PHE A 61 -5.48 7.42 4.90
C PHE A 61 -4.29 8.37 5.04
N SER A 62 -3.56 8.29 6.16
CA SER A 62 -2.37 9.11 6.39
C SER A 62 -1.28 8.80 5.37
N LEU A 63 -1.03 7.53 5.06
CA LEU A 63 -0.06 7.13 4.05
C LEU A 63 -0.45 7.59 2.65
N ILE A 64 -1.71 7.40 2.26
CA ILE A 64 -2.22 7.88 0.97
C ILE A 64 -2.11 9.40 0.89
N LYS A 65 -2.42 10.14 1.96
CA LYS A 65 -2.24 11.60 2.03
C LYS A 65 -0.77 12.00 1.84
N ILE A 66 0.18 11.30 2.45
CA ILE A 66 1.61 11.54 2.25
C ILE A 66 1.95 11.37 0.76
N VAL A 67 1.53 10.26 0.14
CA VAL A 67 1.77 9.98 -1.29
C VAL A 67 1.17 11.06 -2.19
N ILE A 68 -0.06 11.50 -1.88
CA ILE A 68 -0.78 12.54 -2.62
C ILE A 68 -0.07 13.89 -2.49
N ASN A 69 0.24 14.32 -1.27
CA ASN A 69 0.81 15.63 -0.98
C ASN A 69 2.25 15.76 -1.50
N THR A 70 3.02 14.67 -1.49
CA THR A 70 4.40 14.67 -2.03
C THR A 70 4.46 14.48 -3.55
N ASN A 71 3.30 14.35 -4.21
CA ASN A 71 3.19 14.07 -5.64
C ASN A 71 4.16 12.96 -6.08
N MET A 72 4.25 11.88 -5.29
CA MET A 72 5.13 10.76 -5.64
C MET A 72 4.78 10.25 -7.05
N GLU A 73 5.80 9.87 -7.81
CA GLU A 73 5.72 9.33 -9.16
C GLU A 73 5.16 10.27 -10.25
N ARG A 74 4.86 11.54 -9.91
CA ARG A 74 4.33 12.55 -10.86
C ARG A 74 5.35 13.59 -11.31
N TRP A 75 6.57 13.59 -10.78
CA TRP A 75 7.65 14.49 -11.19
C TRP A 75 8.98 13.74 -11.26
N ASP A 76 9.95 14.34 -11.95
CA ASP A 76 11.19 13.64 -12.31
C ASP A 76 12.22 13.65 -11.16
N ALA A 77 11.91 12.94 -10.08
CA ALA A 77 12.73 12.93 -8.87
C ALA A 77 14.11 12.25 -9.07
N PRO A 78 15.18 12.72 -8.37
CA PRO A 78 16.48 12.07 -8.36
C PRO A 78 16.39 10.62 -7.86
N PHE A 79 17.18 9.71 -8.44
CA PHE A 79 17.19 8.28 -8.10
C PHE A 79 17.27 7.97 -6.59
N PRO A 80 18.11 8.67 -5.78
CA PRO A 80 18.15 8.42 -4.33
C PRO A 80 16.82 8.70 -3.62
N LYS A 81 16.04 9.70 -4.04
CA LYS A 81 14.73 10.02 -3.45
C LYS A 81 13.68 8.96 -3.81
N ILE A 82 13.74 8.41 -5.02
CA ILE A 82 12.84 7.34 -5.47
C ILE A 82 13.05 6.09 -4.61
N VAL A 83 14.31 5.66 -4.44
CA VAL A 83 14.62 4.41 -3.72
C VAL A 83 14.47 4.56 -2.20
N LEU A 84 14.85 5.70 -1.62
CA LEU A 84 14.88 5.88 -0.16
C LEU A 84 13.59 6.44 0.43
N LEU A 85 12.80 7.19 -0.33
CA LEU A 85 11.50 7.69 0.13
C LEU A 85 10.34 7.00 -0.59
N TRP A 86 10.25 7.11 -1.92
CA TRP A 86 9.03 6.69 -2.62
C TRP A 86 8.75 5.21 -2.47
N TRP A 87 9.70 4.35 -2.82
CA TRP A 87 9.50 2.90 -2.73
C TRP A 87 9.07 2.43 -1.33
N PRO A 88 9.75 2.79 -0.23
CA PRO A 88 9.30 2.43 1.10
C PRO A 88 7.85 2.82 1.40
N PHE A 89 7.43 4.04 1.02
CA PHE A 89 6.05 4.48 1.23
C PHE A 89 5.05 3.76 0.30
N CYS A 90 5.42 3.51 -0.96
CA CYS A 90 4.59 2.76 -1.91
C CYS A 90 4.37 1.30 -1.46
N PHE A 91 5.45 0.62 -1.07
CA PHE A 91 5.37 -0.75 -0.54
C PHE A 91 4.57 -0.80 0.77
N TYR A 92 4.83 0.14 1.67
CA TYR A 92 4.15 0.17 2.97
C TYR A 92 2.66 0.48 2.83
N SER A 93 2.27 1.42 1.98
CA SER A 93 0.85 1.71 1.72
C SER A 93 0.14 0.52 1.05
N GLY A 94 0.81 -0.21 0.16
CA GLY A 94 0.29 -1.46 -0.40
C GLY A 94 0.03 -2.51 0.67
N TRP A 95 1.00 -2.69 1.58
CA TRP A 95 0.86 -3.64 2.70
C TRP A 95 -0.26 -3.25 3.66
N VAL A 96 -0.33 -1.98 4.05
CA VAL A 96 -1.38 -1.48 4.95
C VAL A 96 -2.76 -1.64 4.31
N THR A 97 -2.89 -1.50 2.99
CA THR A 97 -4.16 -1.74 2.29
C THR A 97 -4.64 -3.19 2.44
N VAL A 98 -3.74 -4.15 2.25
CA VAL A 98 -4.03 -5.58 2.45
C VAL A 98 -4.42 -5.82 3.92
N ALA A 99 -3.68 -5.25 4.86
CA ALA A 99 -3.97 -5.35 6.28
C ALA A 99 -5.35 -4.74 6.63
N THR A 100 -5.74 -3.62 6.02
CA THR A 100 -7.06 -3.01 6.19
C THR A 100 -8.17 -3.95 5.72
N ILE A 101 -8.02 -4.57 4.55
CA ILE A 101 -8.98 -5.55 4.03
C ILE A 101 -9.12 -6.74 4.98
N ALA A 102 -8.00 -7.28 5.46
CA ALA A 102 -8.01 -8.38 6.43
C ALA A 102 -8.66 -7.99 7.76
N ASN A 103 -8.39 -6.78 8.27
CA ASN A 103 -9.00 -6.25 9.50
C ASN A 103 -10.51 -6.08 9.36
N ILE A 104 -10.97 -5.52 8.23
CA ILE A 104 -12.40 -5.37 7.94
C ILE A 104 -13.04 -6.75 7.86
N SER A 105 -12.44 -7.71 7.15
CA SER A 105 -12.94 -9.08 7.08
C SER A 105 -13.07 -9.71 8.47
N ALA A 106 -12.04 -9.60 9.30
CA ALA A 106 -12.05 -10.14 10.66
C ALA A 106 -13.12 -9.48 11.54
N TYR A 107 -13.30 -8.16 11.43
CA TYR A 107 -14.33 -7.43 12.18
C TYR A 107 -15.74 -7.90 11.81
N LEU A 108 -16.01 -8.04 10.51
CA LEU A 108 -17.29 -8.48 9.98
C LEU A 108 -17.64 -9.90 10.43
N THR A 109 -16.65 -10.80 10.44
CA THR A 109 -16.81 -12.15 11.00
C THR A 109 -17.09 -12.10 12.51
N LYS A 110 -16.39 -11.25 13.27
CA LYS A 110 -16.56 -11.13 14.73
C LYS A 110 -17.94 -10.62 15.15
N ILE A 111 -18.53 -9.69 14.40
CA ILE A 111 -19.89 -9.20 14.66
C ILE A 111 -20.98 -10.15 14.15
N GLY A 112 -20.61 -11.32 13.61
CA GLY A 112 -21.55 -12.30 13.07
C GLY A 112 -22.33 -11.77 11.86
N TRP A 113 -21.72 -10.88 11.06
CA TRP A 113 -22.42 -10.34 9.91
C TRP A 113 -22.70 -11.44 8.90
N SER A 114 -23.98 -11.69 8.64
CA SER A 114 -24.43 -12.72 7.70
C SER A 114 -24.24 -12.35 6.23
N GLY A 115 -23.41 -11.34 5.92
CA GLY A 115 -23.12 -10.92 4.54
C GLY A 115 -24.37 -10.58 3.74
N TRP A 116 -25.38 -9.96 4.34
CA TRP A 116 -26.71 -9.74 3.72
C TRP A 116 -27.45 -11.02 3.31
N GLY A 117 -27.17 -12.15 3.96
CA GLY A 117 -27.67 -13.47 3.60
C GLY A 117 -26.81 -14.20 2.56
N LEU A 118 -25.63 -13.66 2.20
CA LEU A 118 -24.68 -14.31 1.29
C LEU A 118 -23.84 -15.34 2.05
N SER A 119 -23.41 -16.39 1.33
CA SER A 119 -22.46 -17.37 1.87
C SER A 119 -21.10 -16.73 2.17
N ASP A 120 -20.37 -17.29 3.15
CA ASP A 120 -19.00 -16.87 3.49
C ASP A 120 -18.06 -16.87 2.27
N THR A 121 -18.28 -17.82 1.35
CA THR A 121 -17.53 -17.93 0.10
C THR A 121 -17.82 -16.75 -0.84
N SER A 122 -19.10 -16.40 -1.02
CA SER A 122 -19.50 -15.24 -1.83
C SER A 122 -18.96 -13.94 -1.24
N TRP A 123 -18.99 -13.82 0.09
CA TRP A 123 -18.48 -12.66 0.80
C TRP A 123 -16.96 -12.49 0.60
N ALA A 124 -16.20 -13.58 0.73
CA ALA A 124 -14.75 -13.56 0.47
C ALA A 124 -14.42 -13.14 -0.96
N ILE A 125 -15.19 -13.60 -1.95
CA ILE A 125 -15.02 -13.21 -3.36
C ILE A 125 -15.28 -11.71 -3.54
N ILE A 126 -16.32 -11.15 -2.91
CA ILE A 126 -16.60 -9.70 -2.97
C ILE A 126 -15.42 -8.90 -2.40
N MET A 127 -14.85 -9.33 -1.27
CA MET A 127 -13.69 -8.66 -0.67
C MET A 127 -12.44 -8.75 -1.56
N ILE A 128 -12.23 -9.87 -2.25
CA ILE A 128 -11.15 -10.03 -3.25
C ILE A 128 -11.35 -9.06 -4.42
N ILE A 129 -12.57 -8.93 -4.93
CA ILE A 129 -12.88 -8.01 -6.03
C ILE A 129 -12.67 -6.56 -5.57
N ALA A 130 -13.13 -6.19 -4.37
CA ALA A 130 -12.92 -4.87 -3.80
C ALA A 130 -11.41 -4.56 -3.66
N ALA A 131 -10.62 -5.52 -3.18
CA ALA A 131 -9.16 -5.41 -3.11
C ALA A 131 -8.53 -5.16 -4.50
N GLY A 132 -8.99 -5.90 -5.50
CA GLY A 132 -8.58 -5.73 -6.90
C GLY A 132 -8.88 -4.34 -7.44
N LEU A 133 -10.10 -3.85 -7.22
CA LEU A 133 -10.54 -2.52 -7.67
C LEU A 133 -9.72 -1.39 -7.04
N ILE A 134 -9.44 -1.47 -5.72
CA ILE A 134 -8.60 -0.49 -5.02
C ILE A 134 -7.19 -0.48 -5.63
N ASN A 135 -6.58 -1.65 -5.83
CA ASN A 135 -5.26 -1.74 -6.45
C ASN A 135 -5.26 -1.20 -7.88
N LEU A 136 -6.28 -1.52 -8.68
CA LEU A 136 -6.41 -1.03 -10.05
C LEU A 136 -6.57 0.50 -10.10
N MET A 137 -7.38 1.08 -9.22
CA MET A 137 -7.56 2.53 -9.10
C MET A 137 -6.23 3.21 -8.74
N MET A 138 -5.43 2.62 -7.86
CA MET A 138 -4.11 3.16 -7.49
C MET A 138 -3.12 3.10 -8.66
N ILE A 139 -3.15 2.05 -9.48
CA ILE A 139 -2.34 1.97 -10.72
C ILE A 139 -2.75 3.10 -11.68
N ILE A 140 -4.05 3.24 -11.97
CA ILE A 140 -4.54 4.18 -13.00
C ILE A 140 -4.33 5.64 -12.56
N THR A 141 -4.62 5.96 -11.31
CA THR A 141 -4.57 7.35 -10.83
C THR A 141 -3.16 7.84 -10.48
N ARG A 142 -2.26 6.93 -10.10
CA ARG A 142 -0.95 7.29 -9.52
C ARG A 142 0.25 6.55 -10.10
N ASN A 143 0.05 5.57 -10.98
CA ASN A 143 1.12 4.75 -11.59
C ASN A 143 1.95 3.92 -10.59
N MET A 144 1.39 3.66 -9.39
CA MET A 144 2.08 2.97 -8.29
C MET A 144 2.13 1.45 -8.54
N ARG A 145 3.15 1.01 -9.27
CA ARG A 145 3.34 -0.38 -9.67
C ARG A 145 3.72 -1.25 -8.47
N GLU A 146 4.51 -0.70 -7.56
CA GLU A 146 4.99 -1.32 -6.34
C GLU A 146 3.83 -1.58 -5.36
N PHE A 147 2.88 -0.66 -5.27
CA PHE A 147 1.65 -0.85 -4.48
C PHE A 147 0.87 -2.07 -4.97
N ALA A 148 0.65 -2.16 -6.28
CA ALA A 148 -0.11 -3.25 -6.86
C ALA A 148 0.64 -4.59 -6.86
N ALA A 149 1.97 -4.59 -6.86
CA ALA A 149 2.78 -5.80 -6.68
C ALA A 149 2.52 -6.45 -5.31
N VAL A 150 2.39 -5.64 -4.25
CA VAL A 150 2.01 -6.13 -2.92
C VAL A 150 0.57 -6.68 -2.93
N GLY A 151 -0.34 -6.01 -3.64
CA GLY A 151 -1.70 -6.50 -3.85
C GLY A 151 -1.75 -7.88 -4.52
N ILE A 152 -0.97 -8.09 -5.59
CA ILE A 152 -0.86 -9.39 -6.27
C ILE A 152 -0.32 -10.45 -5.31
N TRP A 153 0.76 -10.15 -4.57
CA TRP A 153 1.32 -11.09 -3.60
C TRP A 153 0.28 -11.51 -2.55
N ALA A 154 -0.50 -10.56 -2.02
CA ALA A 154 -1.53 -10.84 -1.03
C ALA A 154 -2.66 -11.70 -1.59
N LEU A 155 -3.12 -11.41 -2.81
CA LEU A 155 -4.14 -12.21 -3.49
C LEU A 155 -3.64 -13.64 -3.78
N VAL A 156 -2.37 -13.79 -4.17
CA VAL A 156 -1.76 -15.12 -4.32
C VAL A 156 -1.70 -15.86 -2.98
N ALA A 157 -1.35 -15.19 -1.88
CA ALA A 157 -1.36 -15.80 -0.56
C ALA A 157 -2.77 -16.27 -0.15
N ILE A 158 -3.83 -15.50 -0.46
CA ILE A 158 -5.22 -15.89 -0.26
C ILE A 158 -5.57 -17.14 -1.08
N ALA A 159 -5.14 -17.20 -2.35
CA ALA A 159 -5.34 -18.37 -3.20
C ALA A 159 -4.66 -19.61 -2.62
N VAL A 160 -3.40 -19.51 -2.20
CA VAL A 160 -2.65 -20.62 -1.61
C VAL A 160 -3.30 -21.12 -0.32
N ALA A 161 -3.79 -20.21 0.53
CA ALA A 161 -4.48 -20.57 1.77
C ALA A 161 -5.81 -21.33 1.55
N ASN A 162 -6.46 -21.15 0.39
CA ASN A 162 -7.76 -21.74 0.08
C ASN A 162 -7.68 -22.87 -0.96
N TRP A 163 -6.48 -23.28 -1.37
CA TRP A 163 -6.23 -24.14 -2.52
C TRP A 163 -6.98 -25.47 -2.49
N SER A 164 -7.13 -26.06 -1.31
CA SER A 164 -7.77 -27.37 -1.09
C SER A 164 -9.17 -27.28 -0.48
N VAL A 165 -9.66 -26.08 -0.15
CA VAL A 165 -10.90 -25.89 0.62
C VAL A 165 -11.99 -25.22 -0.22
N HIS A 166 -11.67 -24.08 -0.85
CA HIS A 166 -12.65 -23.26 -1.56
C HIS A 166 -12.13 -22.88 -2.95
N GLN A 167 -12.35 -23.77 -3.92
CA GLN A 167 -11.83 -23.60 -5.28
C GLN A 167 -12.34 -22.32 -5.98
N SER A 168 -13.55 -21.87 -5.66
CA SER A 168 -14.11 -20.60 -6.16
C SER A 168 -13.33 -19.37 -5.68
N ILE A 169 -12.88 -19.35 -4.42
CA ILE A 169 -12.04 -18.28 -3.85
C ILE A 169 -10.68 -18.27 -4.55
N VAL A 170 -10.10 -19.45 -4.79
CA VAL A 170 -8.82 -19.61 -5.48
C VAL A 170 -8.90 -19.03 -6.90
N ILE A 171 -9.92 -19.41 -7.66
CA ILE A 171 -10.14 -18.92 -9.03
C ILE A 171 -10.31 -17.40 -9.02
N ALA A 172 -11.13 -16.84 -8.11
CA ALA A 172 -11.32 -15.41 -8.01
C ALA A 172 -10.00 -14.67 -7.70
N ALA A 173 -9.26 -15.14 -6.70
CA ALA A 173 -7.99 -14.54 -6.29
C ALA A 173 -6.93 -14.58 -7.40
N ILE A 174 -6.77 -15.71 -8.09
CA ILE A 174 -5.83 -15.84 -9.22
C ILE A 174 -6.26 -14.96 -10.39
N THR A 175 -7.56 -14.90 -10.69
CA THR A 175 -8.08 -14.07 -11.79
C THR A 175 -7.81 -12.60 -11.55
N VAL A 176 -8.11 -12.09 -10.35
CA VAL A 176 -7.83 -10.69 -9.99
C VAL A 176 -6.32 -10.41 -9.99
N SER A 177 -5.49 -11.33 -9.46
CA SER A 177 -4.03 -11.23 -9.53
C SER A 177 -3.51 -11.12 -10.97
N ALA A 178 -4.04 -11.94 -11.88
CA ALA A 178 -3.65 -11.92 -13.29
C ALA A 178 -4.04 -10.59 -13.97
N ILE A 179 -5.25 -10.08 -13.70
CA ILE A 179 -5.70 -8.77 -14.20
C ILE A 179 -4.76 -7.65 -13.71
N LEU A 180 -4.44 -7.63 -12.42
CA LEU A 180 -3.51 -6.65 -11.85
C LEU A 180 -2.11 -6.78 -12.46
N PHE A 181 -1.62 -7.99 -12.68
CA PHE A 181 -0.32 -8.22 -13.31
C PHE A 181 -0.25 -7.66 -14.74
N ILE A 182 -1.31 -7.90 -15.52
CA ILE A 182 -1.44 -7.34 -16.88
C ILE A 182 -1.48 -5.81 -16.80
N ALA A 183 -2.28 -5.23 -15.90
CA ALA A 183 -2.38 -3.79 -15.72
C ALA A 183 -1.02 -3.16 -15.38
N ILE A 184 -0.28 -3.73 -14.42
CA ILE A 184 1.07 -3.28 -14.06
C ILE A 184 2.03 -3.38 -15.24
N SER A 185 1.92 -4.45 -16.05
CA SER A 185 2.80 -4.71 -17.20
C SER A 185 2.53 -3.76 -18.39
N ILE A 186 1.27 -3.37 -18.61
CA ILE A 186 0.89 -2.36 -19.62
C ILE A 186 1.35 -0.98 -19.17
N HIS A 187 1.05 -0.59 -17.93
CA HIS A 187 1.33 0.75 -17.41
C HIS A 187 2.85 1.01 -17.23
N GLY A 188 3.54 0.09 -16.56
CA GLY A 188 4.36 -0.82 -17.33
C GLY A 188 5.29 -0.27 -18.42
N TYR A 189 4.96 -0.79 -19.59
CA TYR A 189 5.52 -0.50 -20.88
C TYR A 189 5.28 0.95 -21.33
N GLN A 190 4.09 1.51 -21.06
CA GLN A 190 3.72 2.88 -21.44
C GLN A 190 4.63 3.93 -20.77
N ASN A 191 4.95 3.74 -19.49
CA ASN A 191 5.79 4.64 -18.71
C ASN A 191 7.26 4.21 -18.64
N ARG A 192 7.74 3.46 -19.63
CA ARG A 192 9.14 2.98 -19.66
C ARG A 192 10.17 4.11 -19.70
N HIS A 193 9.81 5.27 -20.24
CA HIS A 193 10.73 6.41 -20.40
C HIS A 193 11.14 7.07 -19.09
N THR A 194 10.32 6.96 -18.03
CA THR A 194 10.60 7.48 -16.69
C THR A 194 11.06 6.38 -15.73
N ALA A 195 11.37 5.19 -16.25
CA ALA A 195 11.69 4.04 -15.42
C ALA A 195 13.01 4.24 -14.63
N PRO A 196 13.08 3.76 -13.39
CA PRO A 196 14.21 4.02 -12.48
C PRO A 196 15.54 3.48 -13.00
N HIS A 197 15.54 2.43 -13.82
CA HIS A 197 16.75 1.88 -14.44
C HIS A 197 17.38 2.80 -15.50
N ILE A 198 16.59 3.64 -16.16
CA ILE A 198 17.08 4.66 -17.11
C ILE A 198 17.75 5.79 -16.34
N LYS A 199 17.14 6.23 -15.23
CA LYS A 199 17.72 7.25 -14.34
C LYS A 199 19.01 6.81 -13.68
N PHE A 200 19.11 5.54 -13.27
CA PHE A 200 20.34 4.98 -12.71
C PHE A 200 21.50 5.04 -13.72
N LYS A 201 21.22 4.77 -15.01
CA LYS A 201 22.22 4.92 -16.07
C LYS A 201 22.63 6.38 -16.26
N GLN A 202 21.68 7.32 -16.28
CA GLN A 202 21.95 8.75 -16.39
C GLN A 202 22.80 9.29 -15.22
N MET A 203 22.56 8.83 -13.99
CA MET A 203 23.36 9.20 -12.81
C MET A 203 24.79 8.64 -12.85
N ARG A 204 25.03 7.49 -13.49
CA ARG A 204 26.39 6.93 -13.65
C ARG A 204 27.17 7.54 -14.83
N SER A 205 26.48 8.17 -15.78
CA SER A 205 27.07 8.71 -17.00
C SER A 205 27.38 10.22 -16.96
N GLY A 206 27.03 10.91 -15.88
CA GLY A 206 27.34 12.32 -15.62
C GLY A 206 28.14 12.46 -14.34
#